data_AF-A0A524EA60-F1
#
_entry.id   AF-A0A524EA60-F1
#
_cell.length_a   1.000
_cell.length_b   1.000
_cell.length_c   1.000
_cell.angle_alpha   90.00
_cell.angle_beta   90.00
_cell.angle_gamma   90.00
#
_symmetry.space_group_name_H-M   'P 1'
#
loop_
_entity.id
_entity.type
_entity.pdbx_description
1 polymer ?
#
loop_
_entity_poly.entity_id
_entity_poly.type
_entity_poly.pdbx_seq_one_letter_code
_entity_poly.pdbx_strand_id
1 'polypeptide(L)'
;MSSTGVRSLDSTVQKTIEWFNAMNEELGWPDRERTYAATKAVLHAIRDRLPYGEAIQFSAPIPMLMKGMYFDQYEPEGKPLKIRNQEEFFQRITENFDQGPLDPEKALRAFIKVYADKTRGGELEDVRKTMPDELRPLFEPE
;
A
#
# COMPACT_ATOMS: atom_id res chain seq x y z
N MET A 1 -26.43 -2.86 10.65
CA MET A 1 -26.62 -1.80 11.66
C MET A 1 -25.43 -0.85 11.58
N SER A 2 -25.63 0.46 11.67
CA SER A 2 -24.53 1.41 11.75
C SER A 2 -23.82 1.25 13.10
N SER A 3 -22.57 0.81 13.11
CA SER A 3 -21.83 0.63 14.37
C SER A 3 -21.42 1.97 14.99
N THR A 4 -21.28 3.02 14.18
CA THR A 4 -20.87 4.36 14.62
C THR A 4 -22.00 5.40 14.62
N GLY A 5 -23.15 5.09 14.00
CA GLY A 5 -24.21 6.06 13.72
C GLY A 5 -23.89 7.04 12.58
N VAL A 6 -22.70 6.96 11.98
CA VAL A 6 -22.26 7.80 10.85
C VAL A 6 -21.98 6.92 9.64
N ARG A 7 -22.89 6.92 8.66
CA ARG A 7 -22.83 6.05 7.47
C ARG A 7 -21.48 6.08 6.75
N SER A 8 -20.86 7.25 6.63
CA SER A 8 -19.56 7.40 5.96
C SER A 8 -18.43 6.67 6.70
N LEU A 9 -18.46 6.68 8.04
CA LEU A 9 -17.48 5.96 8.87
C LEU A 9 -17.70 4.45 8.76
N ASP A 10 -18.95 3.99 8.87
CA ASP A 10 -19.26 2.57 8.70
C ASP A 10 -18.85 2.07 7.30
N SER A 11 -19.09 2.87 6.27
CA SER A 11 -18.70 2.53 4.89
C SER A 11 -17.20 2.43 4.70
N THR A 12 -16.40 3.32 5.30
CA THR A 12 -14.94 3.19 5.18
C THR A 12 -14.41 1.99 5.97
N VAL A 13 -14.99 1.64 7.11
CA VAL A 13 -14.60 0.43 7.86
C VAL A 13 -14.87 -0.80 7.02
N GLN A 14 -16.05 -0.90 6.41
CA GLN A 14 -16.41 -2.02 5.53
C GLN A 14 -15.45 -2.14 4.35
N LYS A 15 -15.15 -1.03 3.65
CA LYS A 15 -14.19 -1.04 2.53
C LYS A 15 -12.79 -1.45 2.98
N THR A 16 -12.33 -0.99 4.14
CA THR A 16 -11.02 -1.38 4.68
C THR A 16 -10.97 -2.88 5.00
N ILE A 17 -12.04 -3.45 5.55
CA ILE A 17 -12.15 -4.91 5.77
C ILE A 17 -12.06 -5.66 4.43
N GLU A 18 -12.75 -5.19 3.39
CA GLU A 18 -12.69 -5.81 2.05
C GLU A 18 -11.29 -5.76 1.41
N TRP A 19 -10.52 -4.71 1.66
CA TRP A 19 -9.12 -4.63 1.24
C TRP A 19 -8.25 -5.64 1.99
N PHE A 20 -8.37 -5.73 3.32
CA PHE A 20 -7.59 -6.70 4.09
C PHE A 20 -7.97 -8.16 3.81
N ASN A 21 -9.25 -8.44 3.52
CA ASN A 21 -9.67 -9.77 3.10
C ASN A 21 -9.01 -10.15 1.77
N ALA A 22 -9.02 -9.25 0.78
CA ALA A 22 -8.35 -9.49 -0.50
C ALA A 22 -6.82 -9.66 -0.31
N MET A 23 -6.19 -8.86 0.55
CA MET A 23 -4.78 -9.04 0.90
C MET A 23 -4.50 -10.38 1.58
N ASN A 24 -5.36 -10.82 2.51
CA ASN A 24 -5.23 -12.12 3.16
C ASN A 24 -5.31 -13.28 2.15
N GLU A 25 -6.23 -13.16 1.19
CA GLU A 25 -6.42 -14.16 0.13
C GLU A 25 -5.17 -14.26 -0.76
N GLU A 26 -4.62 -13.14 -1.22
CA GLU A 26 -3.39 -13.11 -2.02
C GLU A 26 -2.16 -13.62 -1.26
N LEU A 27 -2.07 -13.31 0.03
CA LEU A 27 -0.94 -13.73 0.87
C LEU A 27 -1.07 -15.19 1.36
N GLY A 28 -2.29 -15.71 1.43
CA GLY A 28 -2.62 -16.99 2.06
C GLY A 28 -2.44 -16.96 3.58
N TRP A 29 -2.65 -15.80 4.22
CA TRP A 29 -2.43 -15.63 5.66
C TRP A 29 -3.74 -15.65 6.45
N PRO A 30 -3.81 -16.41 7.56
CA PRO A 30 -4.96 -16.38 8.46
C PRO A 30 -4.90 -15.20 9.45
N ASP A 31 -3.71 -14.62 9.65
CA ASP A 31 -3.44 -13.59 10.64
C ASP A 31 -3.67 -12.17 10.08
N ARG A 32 -4.70 -11.51 10.60
CA ARG A 32 -5.11 -10.16 10.18
C ARG A 32 -4.13 -9.07 10.64
N GLU A 33 -3.50 -9.22 11.79
CA GLU A 33 -2.54 -8.23 12.30
C GLU A 33 -1.28 -8.23 11.42
N ARG A 34 -0.84 -9.43 11.04
CA ARG A 34 0.26 -9.60 10.11
C ARG A 34 -0.03 -8.98 8.74
N THR A 35 -1.24 -9.17 8.20
CA THR A 35 -1.66 -8.56 6.93
C THR A 35 -1.81 -7.05 7.02
N TYR A 36 -2.31 -6.53 8.15
CA TYR A 36 -2.33 -5.10 8.43
C TYR A 36 -0.92 -4.51 8.37
N ALA A 37 0.03 -5.12 9.11
CA ALA A 37 1.41 -4.67 9.16
C ALA A 37 2.09 -4.71 7.77
N ALA A 38 1.88 -5.79 7.00
CA ALA A 38 2.43 -5.89 5.64
C ALA A 38 1.84 -4.83 4.70
N THR A 39 0.53 -4.60 4.76
CA THR A 39 -0.14 -3.56 3.97
C THR A 39 0.40 -2.18 4.31
N LYS A 40 0.55 -1.87 5.61
CA LYS A 40 1.15 -0.61 6.09
C LYS A 40 2.59 -0.46 5.57
N ALA A 41 3.40 -1.50 5.68
CA ALA A 41 4.80 -1.48 5.27
C ALA A 41 4.96 -1.19 3.77
N VAL A 42 4.16 -1.83 2.92
CA VAL A 42 4.12 -1.59 1.48
C VAL A 42 3.66 -0.17 1.16
N LEU A 43 2.54 0.25 1.75
CA LEU A 43 1.98 1.59 1.57
C LEU A 43 3.01 2.69 1.91
N HIS A 44 3.74 2.52 3.02
CA HIS A 44 4.77 3.46 3.46
C HIS A 44 5.99 3.45 2.52
N ALA A 45 6.43 2.29 2.04
CA ALA A 45 7.54 2.21 1.08
C ALA A 45 7.18 2.90 -0.25
N ILE A 46 5.96 2.68 -0.77
CA ILE A 46 5.47 3.36 -1.97
C ILE A 46 5.41 4.87 -1.73
N ARG A 47 4.75 5.32 -0.66
CA ARG A 47 4.62 6.74 -0.27
C ARG A 47 5.97 7.45 -0.24
N ASP A 48 6.93 6.85 0.46
CA ASP A 48 8.23 7.47 0.69
C ASP A 48 9.06 7.54 -0.59
N ARG A 49 8.78 6.69 -1.59
CA ARG A 49 9.44 6.70 -2.89
C ARG A 49 8.78 7.65 -3.89
N LEU A 50 7.51 8.01 -3.71
CA LEU A 50 6.80 8.87 -4.64
C LEU A 50 7.14 10.36 -4.46
N PRO A 51 7.20 11.15 -5.55
CA PRO A 51 7.13 12.60 -5.45
C PRO A 51 5.88 13.03 -4.69
N TYR A 52 5.94 14.16 -3.98
CA TYR A 52 4.85 14.61 -3.09
C TYR A 52 3.46 14.63 -3.76
N GLY A 53 3.35 15.18 -4.97
CA GLY A 53 2.08 15.23 -5.71
C GLY A 53 1.54 13.84 -6.04
N GLU A 54 2.42 12.93 -6.47
CA GLU A 54 2.09 11.55 -6.82
C GLU A 54 1.69 10.74 -5.58
N ALA A 55 2.34 10.96 -4.44
CA ALA A 55 1.97 10.33 -3.17
C ALA A 55 0.53 10.71 -2.74
N ILE A 56 0.13 11.96 -2.98
CA ILE A 56 -1.25 12.40 -2.72
C ILE A 56 -2.22 11.74 -3.68
N GLN A 57 -1.92 11.75 -4.98
CA GLN A 57 -2.79 11.16 -6.03
C GLN A 57 -2.98 9.66 -5.81
N PHE A 58 -1.89 8.93 -5.55
CA PHE A 58 -1.93 7.51 -5.22
C PHE A 58 -2.85 7.19 -4.03
N SER A 59 -2.95 8.09 -3.06
CA SER A 59 -3.86 7.90 -1.92
C SER A 59 -5.33 8.07 -2.29
N ALA A 60 -5.67 8.78 -3.36
CA ALA A 60 -7.04 9.20 -3.69
C ALA A 60 -8.08 8.07 -3.67
N PRO A 61 -7.85 6.90 -4.29
CA PRO A 61 -8.83 5.82 -4.31
C PRO A 61 -8.83 4.94 -3.04
N ILE A 62 -7.85 5.12 -2.13
CA ILE A 62 -7.73 4.34 -0.90
C ILE A 62 -8.88 4.70 0.08
N PRO A 63 -9.48 3.73 0.79
CA PRO A 63 -10.49 4.02 1.82
C PRO A 63 -9.99 5.02 2.87
N MET A 64 -10.88 5.88 3.38
CA MET A 64 -10.54 6.94 4.35
C MET A 64 -9.74 6.42 5.55
N LEU A 65 -10.16 5.29 6.13
CA LEU A 65 -9.45 4.69 7.28
C LEU A 65 -8.03 4.25 6.91
N MET A 66 -7.84 3.68 5.72
CA MET A 66 -6.52 3.30 5.21
C MET A 66 -5.67 4.50 4.80
N LYS A 67 -6.27 5.65 4.43
CA LYS A 67 -5.52 6.90 4.24
C LYS A 67 -4.86 7.36 5.55
N GLY A 68 -5.54 7.18 6.68
CA GLY A 68 -4.95 7.41 8.01
C GLY A 68 -3.70 6.57 8.23
N MET A 69 -3.76 5.28 7.88
CA MET A 69 -2.59 4.38 7.91
C MET A 69 -1.50 4.81 6.93
N TYR A 70 -1.86 5.20 5.70
CA TYR A 70 -0.92 5.63 4.66
C TYR A 70 -0.13 6.87 5.08
N PHE A 71 -0.78 7.87 5.68
CA PHE A 71 -0.14 9.10 6.13
C PHE A 71 0.36 9.05 7.59
N ASP A 72 0.16 7.93 8.28
CA ASP A 72 0.70 7.72 9.62
C ASP A 72 2.22 7.90 9.62
N GLN A 73 2.72 8.73 10.53
CA GLN A 73 4.14 9.07 10.69
C GLN A 73 4.81 9.58 9.40
N TYR A 74 4.07 10.24 8.51
CA TYR A 74 4.65 10.77 7.27
C TYR A 74 5.46 12.05 7.50
N GLU A 75 6.75 11.98 7.20
CA GLU A 75 7.65 13.14 7.10
C GLU A 75 7.93 13.44 5.61
N PRO A 76 7.38 14.53 5.05
CA PRO A 76 7.58 14.86 3.63
C PRO A 76 8.98 15.42 3.34
N GLU A 77 9.68 15.93 4.35
CA GLU A 77 11.05 16.41 4.20
C GLU A 77 11.98 15.25 3.83
N GLY A 78 12.88 15.48 2.86
CA GLY A 78 13.79 14.45 2.36
C GLY A 78 13.15 13.38 1.45
N LYS A 79 11.88 13.54 1.06
CA LYS A 79 11.21 12.68 0.06
C LYS A 79 11.17 13.35 -1.33
N PRO A 80 11.16 12.58 -2.44
CA PRO A 80 11.19 11.11 -2.50
C PRO A 80 12.54 10.52 -2.08
N LEU A 81 12.49 9.34 -1.43
CA LEU A 81 13.69 8.55 -1.18
C LEU A 81 14.36 8.16 -2.49
N LYS A 82 15.69 8.23 -2.54
CA LYS A 82 16.49 7.91 -3.73
C LYS A 82 16.71 6.39 -3.86
N ILE A 83 15.63 5.63 -3.93
CA ILE A 83 15.67 4.17 -4.16
C ILE A 83 15.72 3.91 -5.65
N ARG A 84 16.70 3.11 -6.10
CA ARG A 84 16.96 2.87 -7.53
C ARG A 84 16.76 1.44 -7.99
N ASN A 85 16.92 0.46 -7.09
CA ASN A 85 16.85 -0.96 -7.38
C ASN A 85 15.82 -1.66 -6.50
N GLN A 86 15.47 -2.90 -6.88
CA GLN A 86 14.44 -3.67 -6.18
C GLN A 86 14.88 -4.06 -4.76
N GLU A 87 16.16 -4.36 -4.56
CA GLU A 87 16.70 -4.76 -3.26
C GLU A 87 16.51 -3.66 -2.20
N GLU A 88 16.88 -2.42 -2.50
CA GLU A 88 16.67 -1.26 -1.63
C GLU A 88 15.17 -1.03 -1.35
N PHE A 89 14.30 -1.27 -2.34
CA PHE A 89 12.86 -1.11 -2.17
C PHE A 89 12.28 -2.18 -1.24
N PHE A 90 12.69 -3.43 -1.42
CA PHE A 90 12.31 -4.57 -0.57
C PHE A 90 12.86 -4.45 0.84
N GLN A 91 14.08 -3.91 0.99
CA GLN A 91 14.64 -3.57 2.29
C GLN A 91 13.76 -2.55 2.99
N ARG A 92 13.32 -1.49 2.29
CA ARG A 92 12.43 -0.47 2.86
C ARG A 92 11.10 -1.04 3.34
N ILE A 93 10.52 -1.98 2.60
CA ILE A 93 9.30 -2.70 3.02
C ILE A 93 9.59 -3.50 4.30
N THR A 94 10.69 -4.25 4.32
CA THR A 94 11.07 -5.10 5.46
C THR A 94 11.32 -4.28 6.73
N GLU A 95 11.99 -3.13 6.62
CA GLU A 95 12.22 -2.20 7.74
C GLU A 95 10.92 -1.64 8.35
N ASN A 96 9.87 -1.50 7.54
CA ASN A 96 8.57 -1.02 7.98
C ASN A 96 7.67 -2.15 8.55
N PHE A 97 8.15 -3.39 8.61
CA PHE A 97 7.39 -4.55 9.06
C PHE A 97 7.96 -5.15 10.35
N ASP A 98 7.10 -5.30 11.36
CA ASP A 98 7.50 -5.71 12.72
C ASP A 98 6.94 -7.07 13.18
N GLN A 99 6.19 -7.78 12.32
CA GLN A 99 5.54 -9.05 12.66
C GLN A 99 6.36 -10.29 12.24
N GLY A 100 7.69 -10.20 12.32
CA GLY A 100 8.63 -11.28 12.03
C GLY A 100 9.11 -11.34 10.56
N PRO A 101 9.51 -12.52 10.03
CA PRO A 101 10.01 -12.64 8.67
C PRO A 101 8.94 -12.28 7.63
N LEU A 102 9.30 -11.55 6.59
CA LEU A 102 8.44 -11.15 5.48
C LEU A 102 9.09 -11.53 4.15
N ASP A 103 8.28 -11.96 3.18
CA ASP A 103 8.65 -11.92 1.77
C ASP A 103 8.16 -10.57 1.20
N PRO A 104 9.04 -9.57 1.04
CA PRO A 104 8.65 -8.21 0.65
C PRO A 104 8.15 -8.14 -0.79
N GLU A 105 8.65 -8.99 -1.69
CA GLU A 105 8.19 -9.04 -3.07
C GLU A 105 6.76 -9.58 -3.11
N LYS A 106 6.49 -10.70 -2.44
CA LYS A 106 5.14 -11.26 -2.36
C LYS A 106 4.15 -10.27 -1.74
N ALA A 107 4.56 -9.55 -0.70
CA ALA A 107 3.74 -8.53 -0.06
C ALA A 107 3.40 -7.36 -1.00
N LEU A 108 4.40 -6.87 -1.74
CA LEU A 108 4.21 -5.82 -2.74
C LEU A 108 3.30 -6.29 -3.87
N ARG A 109 3.56 -7.46 -4.45
CA ARG A 109 2.77 -8.03 -5.56
C ARG A 109 1.31 -8.21 -5.18
N ALA A 110 1.05 -8.79 -4.01
CA ALA A 110 -0.29 -8.93 -3.45
C ALA A 110 -1.00 -7.56 -3.35
N PHE A 111 -0.29 -6.55 -2.82
CA PHE A 111 -0.85 -5.21 -2.69
C PHE A 111 -1.13 -4.54 -4.04
N ILE A 112 -0.22 -4.62 -5.02
CA ILE A 112 -0.41 -4.04 -6.36
C ILE A 112 -1.61 -4.67 -7.05
N LYS A 113 -1.79 -5.99 -6.94
CA LYS A 113 -2.95 -6.70 -7.50
C LYS A 113 -4.26 -6.25 -6.84
N VAL A 114 -4.33 -6.26 -5.50
CA VAL A 114 -5.51 -5.78 -4.77
C VAL A 114 -5.82 -4.32 -5.10
N TYR A 115 -4.79 -3.47 -5.18
CA TYR A 115 -4.94 -2.07 -5.54
C TYR A 115 -5.49 -1.93 -6.96
N ALA A 116 -4.95 -2.66 -7.95
CA ALA A 116 -5.43 -2.63 -9.33
C ALA A 116 -6.91 -2.99 -9.42
N ASP A 117 -7.32 -4.07 -8.76
CA ASP A 117 -8.71 -4.55 -8.75
C ASP A 117 -9.68 -3.55 -8.11
N LYS A 118 -9.28 -2.95 -6.98
CA LYS A 118 -10.14 -2.01 -6.22
C LYS A 118 -10.21 -0.63 -6.86
N THR A 119 -9.20 -0.23 -7.63
CA THR A 119 -9.09 1.13 -8.21
C THR A 119 -9.40 1.19 -9.71
N ARG A 120 -9.56 0.04 -10.37
CA ARG A 120 -9.71 -0.09 -11.84
C ARG A 120 -8.47 0.38 -12.62
N GLY A 121 -7.29 0.25 -12.00
CA GLY A 121 -5.98 0.33 -12.66
C GLY A 121 -5.43 1.70 -13.04
N GLY A 122 -6.26 2.76 -13.10
CA GLY A 122 -5.83 4.06 -13.64
C GLY A 122 -4.63 4.71 -12.92
N GLU A 123 -4.63 4.70 -11.60
CA GLU A 123 -3.60 5.37 -10.78
C GLU A 123 -2.25 4.63 -10.75
N LEU A 124 -2.23 3.31 -11.00
CA LEU A 124 -0.98 2.53 -11.00
C LEU A 124 -0.06 2.88 -12.17
N GLU A 125 -0.64 3.24 -13.31
CA GLU A 125 0.12 3.64 -14.49
C GLU A 125 0.92 4.93 -14.25
N ASP A 126 0.33 5.89 -13.54
CA ASP A 126 1.00 7.15 -13.23
C ASP A 126 2.08 6.95 -12.16
N VAL A 127 1.81 6.13 -11.14
CA VAL A 127 2.83 5.66 -10.20
C VAL A 127 4.00 5.00 -10.95
N ARG A 128 3.74 4.07 -11.86
CA ARG A 128 4.76 3.35 -12.62
C ARG A 128 5.66 4.29 -13.43
N LYS A 129 5.11 5.35 -14.04
CA LYS A 129 5.89 6.34 -14.80
C LYS A 129 6.87 7.12 -13.91
N THR A 130 6.57 7.28 -12.63
CA THR A 130 7.42 8.01 -11.66
C THR A 130 8.54 7.13 -11.07
N MET A 131 8.44 5.82 -11.24
CA MET A 131 9.39 4.84 -10.75
C MET A 131 10.63 4.73 -11.67
N PRO A 132 11.82 4.41 -11.12
CA PRO A 132 12.98 3.99 -11.91
C PRO A 132 12.67 2.76 -12.73
N ASP A 133 13.38 2.60 -13.84
CA ASP A 133 13.17 1.49 -14.80
C ASP A 133 13.17 0.12 -14.10
N GLU A 134 14.04 -0.10 -13.10
CA GLU A 134 14.15 -1.37 -12.38
C GLU A 134 12.95 -1.68 -11.47
N LEU A 135 12.24 -0.65 -10.99
CA LEU A 135 11.07 -0.81 -10.13
C LEU A 135 9.77 -0.92 -10.94
N ARG A 136 9.73 -0.41 -12.18
CA ARG A 136 8.49 -0.42 -13.00
C ARG A 136 7.82 -1.79 -13.09
N PRO A 137 8.54 -2.92 -13.31
CA PRO A 137 7.91 -4.23 -13.40
C PRO A 137 7.18 -4.67 -12.14
N LEU A 138 7.51 -4.09 -10.97
CA LEU A 138 6.85 -4.40 -9.69
C LEU A 138 5.44 -3.79 -9.58
N PHE A 139 5.14 -2.76 -10.39
CA PHE A 139 3.86 -2.03 -10.36
C PHE A 139 2.93 -2.41 -11.52
N GLU A 140 3.24 -3.49 -12.22
CA GLU A 140 2.35 -4.08 -13.23
C GLU A 140 1.41 -5.08 -12.55
N PRO A 141 0.08 -4.96 -12.75
CA PRO A 141 -0.85 -5.98 -12.30
C PRO A 141 -0.61 -7.27 -13.11
N GLU A 142 -0.50 -8.40 -12.41
CA GLU A 142 -0.39 -9.75 -13.00
C GLU A 142 -1.73 -10.24 -13.56
#